data_AF-E0Y2R1-F1
#
_entry.id   AF-E0Y2R1-F1
#
_cell.length_a   1.000
_cell.length_b   1.000
_cell.length_c   1.000
_cell.angle_alpha   90.00
_cell.angle_beta   90.00
_cell.angle_gamma   90.00
#
_symmetry.space_group_name_H-M   'P 1'
#
loop_
_entity.id
_entity.type
_entity.pdbx_description
1 polymer ?
#
loop_
_entity_poly.entity_id
_entity_poly.type
_entity_poly.pdbx_seq_one_letter_code
_entity_poly.pdbx_strand_id
1 'polypeptide(L)'
;MASLMKHQNIFGRIAYTSKKPDLMNQPRGHETFHITKHNDGKVILRAHCEIEEPEPTVMRDVILSQDKNNKPTDCFIRLTCWR
;
A
#
# COMPACT_ATOMS: atom_id res chain seq x y z
N MET A 1 -21.48 -0.87 28.18
CA MET A 1 -21.91 -1.21 26.81
C MET A 1 -20.72 -1.04 25.88
N ALA A 2 -20.07 -2.13 25.49
CA ALA A 2 -18.94 -2.07 24.58
C ALA A 2 -19.45 -1.62 23.20
N SER A 3 -18.94 -0.49 22.71
CA SER A 3 -19.13 -0.09 21.32
C SER A 3 -18.52 -1.18 20.45
N LEU A 4 -19.35 -1.94 19.72
CA LEU A 4 -18.91 -2.80 18.63
C LEU A 4 -18.19 -1.90 17.64
N MET A 5 -16.86 -1.90 17.64
CA MET A 5 -16.03 -1.09 16.76
C MET A 5 -16.28 -1.51 15.30
N LYS A 6 -17.35 -0.99 14.70
CA LYS A 6 -17.65 -1.09 13.27
C LYS A 6 -16.61 -0.24 12.54
N HIS A 7 -15.55 -0.86 12.06
CA HIS A 7 -14.57 -0.22 11.19
C HIS A 7 -14.95 -0.48 9.73
N GLN A 8 -14.67 0.47 8.83
CA GLN A 8 -14.83 0.25 7.40
C GLN A 8 -13.51 -0.27 6.84
N ASN A 9 -13.57 -1.39 6.10
CA ASN A 9 -12.43 -1.92 5.38
C ASN A 9 -12.56 -1.63 3.89
N ILE A 10 -11.46 -1.18 3.28
CA ILE A 10 -11.30 -0.99 1.84
C ILE A 10 -10.07 -1.78 1.43
N PHE A 11 -10.21 -2.63 0.43
CA PHE A 11 -9.11 -3.45 -0.10
C PHE A 11 -9.05 -3.30 -1.60
N GLY A 12 -7.87 -3.48 -2.18
CA GLY A 12 -7.72 -3.40 -3.62
C GLY A 12 -6.33 -3.77 -4.09
N ARG A 13 -6.16 -3.70 -5.41
CA ARG A 13 -4.90 -3.95 -6.09
C ARG A 13 -4.66 -2.85 -7.11
N ILE A 14 -3.42 -2.35 -7.18
CA ILE A 14 -2.95 -1.39 -8.17
C ILE A 14 -1.97 -2.13 -9.09
N ALA A 15 -2.15 -2.01 -10.40
CA ALA A 15 -1.22 -2.55 -11.37
C ALA A 15 -0.12 -1.54 -11.67
N TYR A 16 1.13 -1.98 -11.64
CA TYR A 16 2.27 -1.19 -12.10
C TYR A 16 2.56 -1.54 -13.55
N THR A 17 2.63 -0.51 -14.39
CA THR A 17 2.92 -0.66 -15.83
C THR A 17 4.15 0.14 -16.22
N SER A 18 4.87 -0.33 -17.23
CA SER A 18 6.06 0.35 -17.72
C SER A 18 5.70 1.47 -18.71
N LYS A 19 6.53 2.51 -18.75
CA LYS A 19 6.51 3.54 -19.79
C LYS A 19 7.81 3.58 -20.61
N LYS A 20 8.70 2.58 -20.43
CA LYS A 20 9.88 2.43 -21.29
C LYS A 20 9.42 2.11 -22.71
N PRO A 21 10.05 2.68 -23.76
CA PRO A 21 9.66 2.43 -25.15
C PRO A 21 9.52 0.94 -25.48
N ASP A 22 10.49 0.13 -25.06
CA ASP A 22 10.54 -1.32 -25.36
C ASP A 22 9.58 -2.16 -24.51
N LEU A 23 9.01 -1.60 -23.44
CA LEU A 23 8.13 -2.30 -22.49
C LEU A 23 6.80 -1.55 -22.30
N MET A 24 6.39 -0.70 -23.25
CA MET A 24 5.28 0.23 -23.05
C MET A 24 3.99 -0.47 -22.59
N ASN A 25 3.45 -0.01 -21.46
CA ASN A 25 2.27 -0.52 -20.77
C ASN A 25 2.36 -1.99 -20.30
N GLN A 26 3.52 -2.64 -20.41
CA GLN A 26 3.69 -4.00 -19.92
C GLN A 26 3.61 -4.04 -18.38
N PRO A 27 2.99 -5.08 -17.80
CA PRO A 27 2.88 -5.24 -16.37
C PRO A 27 4.26 -5.43 -15.73
N ARG A 28 4.61 -4.56 -14.78
CA ARG A 28 5.89 -4.65 -14.05
C ARG A 28 5.77 -5.29 -12.69
N GLY A 29 4.54 -5.41 -12.19
CA GLY A 29 4.28 -5.73 -10.81
C GLY A 29 2.96 -5.13 -10.34
N HIS A 30 2.77 -5.11 -9.04
CA HIS A 30 1.52 -4.68 -8.44
C HIS A 30 1.68 -4.24 -7.00
N GLU A 31 0.64 -3.62 -6.46
CA GLU A 31 0.48 -3.37 -5.04
C GLU A 31 -0.88 -3.85 -4.58
N THR A 32 -0.91 -4.63 -3.51
CA THR A 32 -2.14 -4.91 -2.77
C THR A 32 -2.20 -3.99 -1.57
N PHE A 33 -3.40 -3.48 -1.27
CA PHE A 33 -3.58 -2.58 -0.12
C PHE A 33 -4.82 -2.94 0.68
N HIS A 34 -4.76 -2.62 1.98
CA HIS A 34 -5.86 -2.69 2.92
C HIS A 34 -5.88 -1.42 3.76
N ILE A 35 -6.97 -0.67 3.64
CA ILE A 35 -7.27 0.52 4.45
C ILE A 35 -8.37 0.17 5.45
N THR A 36 -8.12 0.46 6.72
CA THR A 36 -9.10 0.38 7.79
C THR A 36 -9.42 1.80 8.26
N LYS A 37 -10.68 2.22 8.13
CA LYS A 37 -11.18 3.49 8.68
C LYS A 37 -11.89 3.23 10.00
N HIS A 38 -11.41 3.88 11.05
CA HIS A 38 -11.97 3.79 12.39
C HIS A 38 -13.05 4.87 12.59
N ASN A 39 -13.99 4.63 13.50
CA ASN A 39 -15.11 5.55 13.76
C ASN A 39 -14.66 6.91 14.34
N ASP A 40 -13.48 6.96 14.96
CA ASP A 40 -12.87 8.20 15.46
C ASP A 40 -12.14 9.00 14.36
N GLY A 41 -12.25 8.55 13.10
CA GLY A 41 -11.65 9.18 11.93
C GLY A 41 -10.21 8.75 11.65
N LYS A 42 -9.59 7.93 12.51
CA LYS A 42 -8.25 7.40 12.24
C LYS A 42 -8.26 6.42 11.08
N VAL A 43 -7.13 6.32 10.40
CA VAL A 43 -6.94 5.42 9.26
C VAL A 43 -5.67 4.61 9.46
N ILE A 44 -5.75 3.31 9.17
CA ILE A 44 -4.57 2.44 9.04
C ILE A 44 -4.51 1.95 7.59
N LEU A 45 -3.43 2.24 6.89
CA LEU A 45 -3.08 1.72 5.58
C LEU A 45 -2.01 0.64 5.72
N ARG A 46 -2.25 -0.51 5.12
CA ARG A 46 -1.27 -1.57 4.90
C ARG A 46 -1.14 -1.81 3.41
N ALA A 47 0.08 -1.87 2.90
CA ALA A 47 0.33 -2.16 1.49
C ALA A 47 1.53 -3.08 1.30
N HIS A 48 1.42 -3.99 0.33
CA HIS A 48 2.50 -4.86 -0.12
C HIS A 48 2.67 -4.67 -1.63
N CYS A 49 3.89 -4.34 -2.04
CA CYS A 49 4.25 -4.02 -3.41
C CYS A 49 5.34 -4.97 -3.89
N GLU A 50 5.17 -5.47 -5.10
CA GLU A 50 6.12 -6.34 -5.79
C GLU A 50 6.34 -5.79 -7.21
N ILE A 51 7.60 -5.62 -7.61
CA ILE A 51 8.03 -5.29 -8.96
C ILE A 51 9.01 -6.37 -9.41
N GLU A 52 8.70 -7.06 -10.51
CA GLU A 52 9.40 -8.25 -11.01
C GLU A 52 10.21 -7.98 -12.30
N GLU A 53 9.86 -6.96 -13.09
CA GLU A 53 10.46 -6.70 -14.42
C GLU A 53 11.64 -5.71 -14.47
N PRO A 54 12.62 -5.99 -15.35
CA PRO A 54 13.51 -7.15 -15.32
C PRO A 54 14.74 -6.91 -14.44
N GLU A 55 14.89 -5.70 -13.88
CA GLU A 55 15.73 -5.33 -12.73
C GLU A 55 15.64 -3.81 -12.52
N PRO A 56 15.81 -3.32 -11.28
CA PRO A 56 15.85 -4.11 -10.05
C PRO A 56 14.46 -4.66 -9.69
N THR A 57 14.43 -5.84 -9.08
CA THR A 57 13.22 -6.31 -8.41
C THR A 57 13.08 -5.57 -7.08
N VAL A 58 11.86 -5.15 -6.77
CA VAL A 58 11.58 -4.33 -5.59
C VAL A 58 10.42 -4.93 -4.84
N MET A 59 10.62 -5.15 -3.54
CA MET A 59 9.54 -5.47 -2.62
C MET A 59 9.42 -4.37 -1.58
N ARG A 60 8.19 -3.93 -1.32
CA ARG A 60 7.93 -2.87 -0.35
C ARG A 60 6.72 -3.20 0.49
N ASP A 61 6.92 -3.23 1.80
CA ASP A 61 5.88 -3.32 2.81
C ASP A 61 5.66 -1.95 3.46
N VAL A 62 4.41 -1.54 3.63
CA VAL A 62 4.02 -0.30 4.29
C VAL A 62 3.00 -0.58 5.37
N ILE A 63 3.21 0.03 6.53
CA ILE A 63 2.20 0.25 7.56
C ILE A 63 2.19 1.74 7.86
N LEU A 64 1.05 2.41 7.66
CA LEU A 64 0.87 3.84 7.88
C LEU A 64 -0.38 4.06 8.72
N SER A 65 -0.24 4.82 9.80
CA SER A 65 -1.37 5.32 10.60
C SER A 65 -1.55 6.81 10.38
N GLN A 66 -2.80 7.25 10.25
CA GLN A 66 -3.17 8.66 10.12
C GLN A 66 -4.24 9.05 11.15
N ASP A 67 -4.17 10.29 11.62
CA ASP A 67 -5.22 10.89 12.44
C ASP A 67 -6.45 11.29 11.60
N LYS A 68 -7.48 11.82 12.28
CA LYS A 68 -8.72 12.29 11.66
C LYS A 68 -8.54 13.44 10.65
N ASN A 69 -7.38 14.08 10.63
CA ASN A 69 -7.02 15.18 9.71
C ASN A 69 -6.07 14.69 8.59
N ASN A 70 -5.95 13.37 8.41
CA ASN A 70 -5.04 12.71 7.47
C ASN A 70 -3.55 12.99 7.75
N LYS A 71 -3.19 13.42 8.96
CA LYS A 71 -1.78 13.61 9.34
C LYS A 71 -1.17 12.27 9.74
N PRO A 72 0.01 11.91 9.22
CA PRO A 72 0.67 10.67 9.62
C PRO A 72 1.03 10.73 11.11
N THR A 73 0.68 9.69 11.86
CA THR A 73 1.01 9.56 13.28
C THR A 73 2.07 8.49 13.53
N ASP A 74 2.13 7.48 12.66
CA ASP A 74 3.12 6.40 12.70
C ASP A 74 3.31 5.85 11.29
N CYS A 75 4.55 5.47 10.94
CA CYS A 75 4.85 4.90 9.64
C CYS A 75 6.04 3.95 9.72
N PHE A 76 5.86 2.73 9.23
CA PHE A 76 6.91 1.76 9.02
C PHE A 76 6.93 1.33 7.55
N ILE A 77 8.10 1.44 6.92
CA ILE A 77 8.33 1.02 5.54
C ILE A 77 9.53 0.09 5.52
N ARG A 78 9.35 -1.09 4.95
CA ARG A 78 10.46 -1.98 4.59
C ARG A 78 10.58 -2.00 3.09
N LEU A 79 11.76 -1.64 2.60
CA LEU A 79 12.10 -1.67 1.18
C LEU A 79 13.25 -2.66 0.98
N THR A 80 13.02 -3.65 0.14
CA THR A 80 14.03 -4.61 -0.29
C THR A 80 14.22 -4.45 -1.79
N CYS A 81 15.45 -4.26 -2.20
CA CYS A 81 15.83 -4.12 -3.60
C CYS A 81 16.87 -5.19 -3.89
N TRP A 82 16.58 -6.07 -4.84
CA TRP A 82 17.58 -7.00 -5.36
C TRP A 82 18.16 -6.47 -6.66
N ARG A 83 19.43 -6.78 -6.85
CA ARG A 83 20.21 -6.53 -8.07
C ARG A 83 20.68 -7.87 -8.61
#